data_AF-A0A0D2P7P6-F1
#
_entry.id   AF-A0A0D2P7P6-F1
#
_cell.length_a   1.000
_cell.length_b   1.000
_cell.length_c   1.000
_cell.angle_alpha   90.00
_cell.angle_beta   90.00
_cell.angle_gamma   90.00
#
_symmetry.space_group_name_H-M   'P 1'
#
loop_
_entity.id
_entity.type
_entity.pdbx_description
1 polymer ?
#
loop_
_entity_poly.entity_id
_entity_poly.type
_entity_poly.pdbx_seq_one_letter_code
_entity_poly.pdbx_strand_id
1 'polypeptide(L)'
;MNAAVQNMVISLGAMQVARKIPFDDPIVLNYVRIGYVFSQLLALGTYFYLSRVIKQKNDKTVLRYAEPPSPLDGEKVVVTTIRDYDLAETKKLLRSVYMGVAMMGVMHIYFHFTQPLFIQGLMGLKNIYDAPLVSIHLLGKPAVDSLARPFKVASMLGGKRLSI
;
A
#
# COMPACT_ATOMS: atom_id res chain seq x y z
N MET A 1 -7.63 -4.69 16.94
CA MET A 1 -8.68 -4.87 15.92
C MET A 1 -8.05 -5.47 14.67
N ASN A 2 -8.65 -6.46 14.01
CA ASN A 2 -8.07 -7.07 12.81
C ASN A 2 -8.05 -6.05 11.66
N ALA A 3 -6.95 -5.98 10.89
CA ALA A 3 -6.75 -5.05 9.78
C ALA A 3 -7.89 -5.11 8.75
N ALA A 4 -8.49 -6.28 8.52
CA ALA A 4 -9.65 -6.43 7.64
C ALA A 4 -10.88 -5.64 8.14
N VAL A 5 -11.16 -5.72 9.45
CA VAL A 5 -12.28 -4.99 10.08
C VAL A 5 -12.00 -3.49 10.05
N GLN A 6 -10.77 -3.07 10.30
CA GLN A 6 -10.38 -1.65 10.22
C GLN A 6 -10.55 -1.08 8.81
N ASN A 7 -10.10 -1.81 7.78
CA ASN A 7 -10.26 -1.40 6.39
C ASN A 7 -11.74 -1.32 5.99
N MET A 8 -12.57 -2.26 6.44
CA MET A 8 -14.00 -2.26 6.20
C MET A 8 -14.71 -1.09 6.89
N VAL A 9 -14.41 -0.82 8.16
CA VAL A 9 -15.02 0.31 8.89
C VAL A 9 -14.64 1.63 8.23
N ILE A 10 -13.38 1.79 7.82
CA ILE A 10 -12.93 3.03 7.19
C ILE A 10 -13.52 3.18 5.78
N SER A 11 -13.60 2.12 4.99
CA SER A 11 -14.21 2.21 3.66
C SER A 11 -15.71 2.51 3.73
N LEU A 12 -16.44 1.89 4.67
CA LEU A 12 -17.85 2.19 4.91
C LEU A 12 -18.06 3.62 5.43
N GLY A 13 -17.24 4.06 6.39
CA GLY A 13 -17.28 5.42 6.89
C GLY A 13 -16.98 6.45 5.80
N ALA A 14 -15.92 6.23 5.02
CA ALA A 14 -15.55 7.08 3.90
C ALA A 14 -16.64 7.15 2.83
N MET A 15 -17.35 6.04 2.57
CA MET A 15 -18.47 6.01 1.63
C MET A 15 -19.67 6.83 2.13
N GLN A 16 -19.97 6.80 3.43
CA GLN A 16 -21.04 7.63 4.01
C GLN A 16 -20.71 9.13 3.92
N VAL A 17 -19.45 9.49 4.15
CA VAL A 17 -18.98 10.87 3.96
C VAL A 17 -19.05 11.26 2.49
N ALA A 18 -18.58 10.39 1.57
CA ALA A 18 -18.60 10.65 0.14
C ALA A 18 -20.02 10.97 -0.35
N ARG A 19 -21.05 10.24 0.11
CA ARG A 19 -22.45 10.51 -0.26
C ARG A 19 -22.94 11.91 0.12
N LYS A 20 -22.31 12.58 1.09
CA LYS A 20 -22.66 13.94 1.53
C LYS A 20 -21.87 15.03 0.80
N ILE A 21 -20.88 14.67 -0.01
CA ILE A 21 -20.06 15.63 -0.76
C ILE A 21 -20.77 15.97 -2.07
N PRO A 22 -21.01 17.25 -2.38
CA PRO A 22 -21.60 17.65 -3.66
C PRO A 22 -20.54 17.58 -4.76
N PHE A 23 -20.34 16.39 -5.35
CA PHE A 23 -19.36 16.18 -6.43
C PHE A 23 -19.74 16.84 -7.76
N ASP A 24 -20.99 17.30 -7.89
CA ASP A 24 -21.48 18.02 -9.06
C ASP A 24 -21.05 19.49 -9.06
N ASP A 25 -20.66 20.04 -7.90
CA ASP A 25 -20.07 21.38 -7.82
C ASP A 25 -18.63 21.34 -8.38
N PRO A 26 -18.34 22.09 -9.47
CA PRO A 26 -17.02 22.11 -10.09
C PRO A 26 -15.89 22.52 -9.12
N ILE A 27 -16.18 23.38 -8.14
CA ILE A 27 -15.21 23.85 -7.15
C ILE A 27 -14.85 22.70 -6.22
N VAL A 28 -15.87 22.03 -5.65
CA VAL A 28 -15.69 20.89 -4.75
C VAL A 28 -14.97 19.74 -5.46
N LEU A 29 -15.37 19.44 -6.69
CA LEU A 29 -14.74 18.40 -7.49
C LEU A 29 -13.25 18.70 -7.76
N ASN A 30 -12.89 19.95 -8.02
CA ASN A 30 -11.49 20.35 -8.18
C ASN A 30 -10.69 20.17 -6.89
N TYR A 31 -11.25 20.50 -5.72
CA TYR A 31 -10.59 20.23 -4.45
C TYR A 31 -10.35 18.73 -4.22
N VAL A 32 -11.33 17.88 -4.54
CA VAL A 32 -11.18 16.42 -4.45
C VAL A 32 -10.07 15.92 -5.37
N ARG A 33 -10.01 16.43 -6.62
CA ARG A 33 -8.94 16.09 -7.58
C ARG A 33 -7.57 16.49 -7.04
N ILE A 34 -7.44 17.71 -6.51
CA ILE A 34 -6.18 18.21 -5.90
C ILE A 34 -5.79 17.34 -4.71
N GLY A 35 -6.73 17.03 -3.82
CA GLY A 35 -6.49 16.17 -2.67
C GLY A 35 -6.00 14.77 -3.06
N TYR A 36 -6.63 14.17 -4.08
CA TYR A 36 -6.18 12.90 -4.63
C TYR A 36 -4.77 13.00 -5.20
N VAL A 37 -4.48 13.96 -6.07
CA VAL A 37 -3.14 14.15 -6.66
C VAL A 37 -2.10 14.34 -5.56
N PHE A 38 -2.40 15.17 -4.56
CA PHE A 38 -1.54 15.38 -3.40
C PHE A 38 -1.24 14.08 -2.65
N SER A 39 -2.25 13.26 -2.36
CA SER A 39 -2.03 11.96 -1.70
C SER A 39 -1.13 11.02 -2.51
N GLN A 40 -1.24 11.03 -3.84
CA GLN A 40 -0.41 10.18 -4.69
C GLN A 40 1.03 10.68 -4.78
N LEU A 41 1.22 12.00 -4.82
CA LEU A 41 2.55 12.60 -4.73
C LEU A 41 3.19 12.30 -3.37
N LEU A 42 2.42 12.34 -2.28
CA LEU A 42 2.92 11.97 -0.96
C LEU A 42 3.31 10.49 -0.90
N ALA A 43 2.52 9.60 -1.48
CA ALA A 43 2.83 8.17 -1.55
C ALA A 43 4.13 7.91 -2.32
N LEU A 44 4.25 8.48 -3.52
CA LEU A 44 5.45 8.36 -4.35
C LEU A 44 6.67 8.95 -3.63
N GLY A 45 6.56 10.17 -3.11
CA GLY A 45 7.63 10.85 -2.38
C GLY A 45 8.11 10.03 -1.18
N THR A 46 7.18 9.46 -0.41
CA THR A 46 7.50 8.61 0.74
C THR A 46 8.24 7.34 0.30
N TYR A 47 7.78 6.65 -0.74
CA TYR A 47 8.42 5.40 -1.19
C TYR A 47 9.76 5.62 -1.91
N PHE A 48 9.93 6.75 -2.61
CA PHE A 48 11.24 7.15 -3.13
C PHE A 48 12.22 7.47 -2.00
N TYR A 49 11.78 8.21 -0.98
CA TYR A 49 12.60 8.49 0.19
C TYR A 49 12.96 7.22 0.95
N LEU A 50 12.00 6.32 1.15
CA LEU A 50 12.21 5.00 1.75
C LEU A 50 13.27 4.19 0.99
N SER A 51 13.21 4.16 -0.35
CA SER A 51 14.22 3.49 -1.18
C SER A 51 15.63 4.05 -0.94
N ARG A 52 15.75 5.37 -0.74
CA ARG A 52 17.01 6.03 -0.41
C ARG A 52 17.51 5.62 0.97
N VAL A 53 16.65 5.66 1.99
CA VAL A 53 16.99 5.26 3.37
C VAL A 53 17.46 3.81 3.43
N ILE A 54 16.76 2.89 2.76
CA ILE A 54 17.14 1.47 2.72
C ILE A 54 18.53 1.28 2.07
N LYS A 55 18.77 1.95 0.93
CA LYS A 55 20.08 1.91 0.25
C LYS A 55 21.21 2.46 1.12
N GLN A 56 20.96 3.53 1.86
CA GLN A 56 21.94 4.13 2.77
C GLN A 56 22.24 3.21 3.96
N LYS A 57 21.22 2.58 4.55
CA LYS A 57 21.39 1.62 5.65
C LYS A 57 22.19 0.39 5.22
N ASN A 58 22.02 -0.04 3.97
CA ASN A 58 22.82 -1.08 3.33
C ASN A 58 22.92 -2.39 4.15
N ASP A 59 21.82 -2.80 4.77
CA ASP A 59 21.77 -3.98 5.63
C ASP A 59 21.89 -5.28 4.82
N LYS A 60 23.07 -5.91 4.87
CA LYS A 60 23.39 -7.14 4.15
C LYS A 60 23.12 -8.41 4.95
N THR A 61 22.42 -8.33 6.08
CA THR A 61 22.03 -9.50 6.85
C THR A 61 21.25 -10.46 5.96
N VAL A 62 21.64 -11.73 5.95
CA VAL A 62 21.04 -12.75 5.10
C VAL A 62 19.63 -13.06 5.60
N LEU A 63 18.67 -12.99 4.69
CA LEU A 63 17.28 -13.37 4.90
C LEU A 63 16.99 -14.60 4.04
N ARG A 64 16.55 -15.68 4.69
CA ARG A 64 16.10 -16.91 4.02
C ARG A 64 14.62 -17.12 4.30
N TYR A 65 13.82 -17.29 3.25
CA TYR A 65 12.39 -17.59 3.41
C TYR A 65 11.88 -18.42 2.23
N ALA A 66 10.85 -19.22 2.47
CA ALA A 66 10.11 -19.89 1.40
C ALA A 66 9.05 -18.93 0.85
N GLU A 67 9.01 -18.77 -0.47
CA GLU A 67 7.90 -18.07 -1.11
C GLU A 67 6.62 -18.92 -1.03
N PRO A 68 5.43 -18.28 -0.92
CA PRO A 68 4.17 -18.99 -1.09
C PRO A 68 4.19 -19.77 -2.41
N PRO A 69 3.83 -21.07 -2.42
CA PRO A 69 3.77 -21.83 -3.66
C PRO A 69 2.80 -21.14 -4.62
N SER A 70 3.28 -20.85 -5.83
CA SER A 70 2.42 -20.42 -6.93
C SER A 70 1.76 -21.68 -7.50
N PRO A 71 0.51 -21.64 -8.00
CA PRO A 71 -0.10 -22.79 -8.66
C PRO A 71 0.72 -23.37 -9.82
N LEU A 72 1.67 -22.60 -10.35
CA LEU A 72 2.56 -22.95 -11.46
C LEU A 72 3.98 -23.35 -11.03
N ASP A 73 4.38 -23.08 -9.78
CA ASP A 73 5.74 -23.31 -9.30
C ASP A 73 5.72 -23.97 -7.92
N GLY A 74 6.52 -25.01 -7.75
CA GLY A 74 6.75 -25.64 -6.44
C GLY A 74 7.38 -24.69 -5.42
N GLU A 75 7.59 -25.20 -4.20
CA GLU A 75 8.16 -24.41 -3.10
C GLU A 75 9.57 -23.90 -3.46
N LYS A 76 9.72 -22.56 -3.53
CA LYS A 76 11.00 -21.90 -3.84
C LYS A 76 11.56 -21.23 -2.58
N VAL A 77 12.73 -21.71 -2.14
CA VAL A 77 13.49 -21.06 -1.07
C VAL A 77 14.27 -19.89 -1.66
N VAL A 78 13.97 -18.69 -1.19
CA VAL A 78 14.67 -17.47 -1.57
C VAL A 78 15.70 -17.14 -0.50
N VAL A 79 16.94 -16.96 -0.94
CA VAL A 79 18.05 -16.43 -0.14
C VAL A 79 18.35 -15.04 -0.65
N THR A 80 18.19 -14.03 0.20
CA THR A 80 18.39 -12.62 -0.15
C THR A 80 19.02 -11.87 1.03
N THR A 81 19.21 -10.56 0.90
CA THR A 81 19.56 -9.69 2.03
C THR A 81 18.36 -8.88 2.50
N ILE A 82 18.40 -8.38 3.74
CA ILE A 82 17.36 -7.47 4.27
C ILE A 82 17.19 -6.27 3.35
N ARG A 83 18.28 -5.64 2.91
CA ARG A 83 18.27 -4.52 1.97
C ARG A 83 17.55 -4.87 0.67
N ASP A 84 17.93 -5.98 0.04
CA ASP A 84 17.39 -6.33 -1.28
C ASP A 84 15.91 -6.74 -1.20
N TYR A 85 15.53 -7.42 -0.10
CA TYR A 85 14.13 -7.70 0.20
C TYR A 85 13.31 -6.42 0.37
N ASP A 86 13.77 -5.49 1.22
CA ASP A 86 13.05 -4.23 1.48
C ASP A 86 12.93 -3.36 0.22
N LEU A 87 13.95 -3.34 -0.64
CA LEU A 87 13.89 -2.66 -1.94
C LEU A 87 12.90 -3.33 -2.90
N ALA A 88 12.82 -4.66 -2.91
CA ALA A 88 11.84 -5.38 -3.71
C ALA A 88 10.40 -5.09 -3.24
N GLU A 89 10.16 -5.08 -1.93
CA GLU A 89 8.87 -4.69 -1.35
C GLU A 89 8.52 -3.23 -1.64
N THR A 90 9.49 -2.30 -1.55
CA THR A 90 9.27 -0.89 -1.93
C THR A 90 8.90 -0.76 -3.41
N LYS A 91 9.51 -1.57 -4.29
CA LYS A 91 9.16 -1.60 -5.73
C LYS A 91 7.72 -2.09 -5.95
N LYS A 92 7.24 -3.07 -5.16
CA LYS A 92 5.84 -3.51 -5.21
C LYS A 92 4.89 -2.38 -4.82
N LEU A 93 5.20 -1.63 -3.77
CA LEU A 93 4.42 -0.46 -3.33
C LEU A 93 4.37 0.63 -4.42
N LEU A 94 5.52 0.99 -5.01
CA LEU A 94 5.58 1.95 -6.12
C LEU A 94 4.74 1.49 -7.32
N ARG A 95 4.87 0.22 -7.72
CA ARG A 95 4.07 -0.33 -8.83
C ARG A 95 2.57 -0.26 -8.52
N SER A 96 2.16 -0.53 -7.27
CA SER A 96 0.77 -0.43 -6.85
C SER A 96 0.23 1.00 -6.98
N VAL A 97 1.01 2.02 -6.59
CA VAL A 97 0.63 3.43 -6.77
C VAL A 97 0.46 3.76 -8.26
N TYR A 98 1.42 3.40 -9.12
CA TYR A 98 1.31 3.67 -10.55
C TYR A 98 0.10 3.00 -11.19
N MET A 99 -0.15 1.73 -10.88
CA MET A 99 -1.33 1.02 -11.40
C MET A 99 -2.63 1.64 -10.87
N GLY A 100 -2.65 2.06 -9.60
CA GLY A 100 -3.79 2.76 -9.01
C GLY A 100 -4.08 4.11 -9.68
N VAL A 101 -3.04 4.91 -9.96
CA VAL A 101 -3.15 6.17 -10.69
C VAL A 101 -3.65 5.95 -12.11
N ALA A 102 -3.12 4.97 -12.83
CA ALA A 102 -3.56 4.64 -14.18
C ALA A 102 -5.04 4.21 -14.21
N MET A 103 -5.42 3.27 -13.33
CA MET A 103 -6.80 2.82 -13.21
C MET A 103 -7.74 3.96 -12.83
N MET A 104 -7.36 4.81 -11.88
CA MET A 104 -8.16 5.97 -11.49
C MET A 104 -8.26 7.01 -12.60
N GLY A 105 -7.20 7.19 -13.40
CA GLY A 105 -7.23 8.04 -14.58
C GLY A 105 -8.32 7.60 -15.55
N VAL A 106 -8.40 6.30 -15.86
CA VAL A 106 -9.48 5.74 -16.70
C VAL A 106 -10.85 5.93 -16.04
N MET A 107 -11.02 5.55 -14.78
CA MET A 107 -12.32 5.65 -14.09
C MET A 107 -12.84 7.08 -13.97
N HIS A 108 -11.98 8.03 -13.65
CA HIS A 108 -12.39 9.42 -13.44
C HIS A 108 -12.54 10.20 -14.74
N ILE A 109 -11.63 10.02 -15.71
CA ILE A 109 -11.63 10.81 -16.95
C ILE A 109 -12.62 10.20 -17.96
N TYR A 110 -12.62 8.87 -18.14
CA TYR A 110 -13.45 8.20 -19.15
C TYR A 110 -14.82 7.81 -18.61
N PHE A 111 -14.90 7.22 -17.40
CA PHE A 111 -16.18 6.77 -16.83
C PHE A 111 -16.85 7.81 -15.92
N HIS A 112 -16.23 8.97 -15.69
CA HIS A 112 -16.74 10.04 -14.83
C HIS A 112 -17.07 9.61 -13.40
N PHE A 113 -16.41 8.56 -12.89
CA PHE A 113 -16.59 8.08 -11.52
C PHE A 113 -15.77 8.93 -10.55
N THR A 114 -16.44 9.85 -9.86
CA THR A 114 -15.81 10.85 -8.98
C THR A 114 -15.70 10.40 -7.53
N GLN A 115 -16.67 9.63 -7.01
CA GLN A 115 -16.64 9.15 -5.61
C GLN A 115 -15.38 8.33 -5.29
N PRO A 116 -14.88 7.45 -6.20
CA PRO A 116 -13.65 6.71 -5.96
C PRO A 116 -12.40 7.58 -5.73
N LEU A 117 -12.31 8.78 -6.31
CA LEU A 117 -11.16 9.69 -6.10
C LEU A 117 -11.03 10.06 -4.62
N PHE A 118 -12.14 10.42 -3.99
CA PHE A 118 -12.14 10.85 -2.59
C PHE A 118 -11.72 9.70 -1.67
N ILE A 119 -12.33 8.53 -1.85
CA ILE A 119 -12.03 7.35 -1.04
C ILE A 119 -10.57 6.91 -1.25
N GLN A 120 -10.10 6.85 -2.50
CA GLN A 120 -8.72 6.48 -2.81
C GLN A 120 -7.71 7.51 -2.34
N GLY A 121 -8.06 8.80 -2.31
CA GLY A 121 -7.21 9.83 -1.71
C GLY A 121 -6.98 9.58 -0.22
N LEU A 122 -8.05 9.32 0.53
CA LEU A 122 -7.96 8.98 1.96
C LEU A 122 -7.23 7.66 2.20
N MET A 123 -7.55 6.64 1.38
CA MET A 123 -6.93 5.32 1.52
C MET A 123 -5.47 5.29 1.11
N GLY A 124 -5.07 6.10 0.13
CA GLY A 124 -3.68 6.30 -0.23
C GLY A 124 -2.85 6.74 0.97
N LEU A 125 -3.33 7.73 1.72
CA LEU A 125 -2.64 8.21 2.93
C LEU A 125 -2.53 7.14 4.01
N LYS A 126 -3.62 6.40 4.26
CA LYS A 126 -3.60 5.28 5.21
C LYS A 126 -2.62 4.18 4.79
N ASN A 127 -2.61 3.83 3.50
CA ASN A 127 -1.75 2.77 2.98
C ASN A 127 -0.27 3.11 3.15
N ILE A 128 0.11 4.39 3.07
CA ILE A 128 1.47 4.84 3.40
C ILE A 128 1.78 4.55 4.87
N TYR A 129 0.89 4.95 5.77
CA TYR A 129 1.10 4.78 7.22
C TYR A 129 1.17 3.31 7.64
N ASP A 130 0.34 2.47 7.04
CA ASP A 130 0.28 1.04 7.33
C ASP A 130 1.40 0.23 6.67
N ALA A 131 2.17 0.82 5.74
CA ALA A 131 3.25 0.12 5.08
C ALA A 131 4.32 -0.31 6.13
N PRO A 132 4.63 -1.62 6.26
CA PRO A 132 5.59 -2.11 7.26
C PRO A 132 6.95 -1.43 7.16
N LEU A 133 7.39 -1.16 5.94
CA LEU A 133 8.65 -0.48 5.67
C LEU A 133 8.69 0.97 6.15
N VAL A 134 7.57 1.69 6.10
CA VAL A 134 7.46 3.05 6.67
C VAL A 134 7.60 2.96 8.18
N SER A 135 6.92 2.00 8.82
CA SER A 135 7.06 1.76 10.26
C SER A 135 8.50 1.44 10.68
N ILE A 136 9.22 0.62 9.93
CA ILE A 136 10.57 0.20 10.27
C ILE A 136 11.61 1.29 10.00
N HIS A 137 11.59 1.89 8.81
CA HIS A 137 12.67 2.77 8.37
C HIS A 137 12.41 4.26 8.64
N LEU A 138 11.15 4.69 8.67
CA LEU A 138 10.80 6.09 8.90
C LEU A 138 10.33 6.36 10.33
N LEU A 139 9.58 5.41 10.93
CA LEU A 139 9.12 5.52 12.31
C LEU A 139 10.03 4.81 13.33
N GLY A 140 11.10 4.14 12.85
CA GLY A 140 12.11 3.51 13.72
C GLY A 140 11.61 2.32 14.54
N LYS A 141 10.47 1.71 14.19
CA LYS A 141 9.94 0.57 14.93
C LYS A 141 10.79 -0.69 14.70
N PRO A 142 10.99 -1.52 15.74
CA PRO A 142 11.71 -2.77 15.58
C PRO A 142 10.97 -3.73 14.63
N ALA A 143 11.72 -4.49 13.83
CA ALA A 143 11.19 -5.44 12.87
C ALA A 143 10.82 -6.78 13.53
N VAL A 144 9.90 -6.72 14.50
CA VAL A 144 9.40 -7.86 15.28
C VAL A 144 7.91 -8.07 15.03
N ASP A 145 7.40 -9.24 15.40
CA ASP A 145 5.97 -9.60 15.29
C ASP A 145 5.38 -9.35 13.89
N SER A 146 4.44 -8.42 13.76
CA SER A 146 3.81 -8.06 12.48
C SER A 146 4.73 -7.31 11.51
N LEU A 147 5.86 -6.80 12.00
CA LEU A 147 6.89 -6.12 11.21
C LEU A 147 8.09 -7.04 10.93
N ALA A 148 8.04 -8.31 11.32
CA ALA A 148 9.04 -9.29 10.96
C ALA A 148 8.99 -9.58 9.44
N ARG A 149 10.18 -9.75 8.84
CA ARG A 149 10.34 -10.15 7.44
C ARG A 149 10.32 -11.68 7.34
N PRO A 150 9.75 -12.26 6.27
CA PRO A 150 9.03 -11.60 5.19
C PRO A 150 7.66 -11.08 5.66
N PHE A 151 7.24 -9.93 5.13
CA PHE A 151 5.95 -9.34 5.49
C PHE A 151 4.80 -10.22 5.03
N LYS A 152 3.77 -10.32 5.87
CA LYS A 152 2.54 -11.05 5.52
C LYS A 152 1.82 -10.29 4.41
N VAL A 153 1.63 -10.95 3.27
CA VAL A 153 0.76 -10.42 2.21
C VAL A 153 -0.68 -10.55 2.70
N ALA A 154 -1.41 -9.43 2.77
CA ALA A 154 -2.83 -9.46 2.99
C ALA A 154 -3.51 -10.16 1.80
N SER A 155 -3.95 -11.39 2.00
CA SER A 155 -4.66 -12.15 0.96
C SER A 155 -6.05 -11.55 0.75
N MET A 156 -6.35 -11.10 -0.47
CA MET A 156 -7.64 -10.52 -0.88
C MET A 156 -8.82 -11.51 -0.78
N LEU A 157 -8.54 -12.81 -0.77
CA LEU A 157 -9.46 -13.86 -0.35
C LEU A 157 -8.86 -14.51 0.89
N GLY A 158 -9.64 -14.63 1.97
CA GLY A 158 -9.21 -15.19 3.26
C GLY A 158 -8.80 -16.66 3.21
N GLY A 159 -7.71 -16.97 2.50
CA GLY A 159 -7.04 -18.26 2.51
C GLY A 159 -6.33 -18.42 3.84
N LYS A 160 -7.03 -19.04 4.79
CA LYS A 160 -6.50 -19.55 6.04
C LYS A 160 -5.28 -20.42 5.71
N ARG A 161 -4.07 -19.96 6.01
CA ARG A 161 -2.91 -20.86 6.07
C ARG A 161 -3.12 -21.76 7.29
N LEU A 162 -3.48 -23.01 7.06
CA LEU A 162 -3.36 -24.05 8.07
C LEU A 162 -1.89 -24.11 8.47
N SER A 163 -1.61 -23.79 9.74
CA SER A 163 -0.37 -24.18 10.40
C SER A 163 -0.38 -25.70 10.49
N ILE A 164 0.64 -26.32 9.91
CA ILE A 164 1.09 -27.65 10.34
C ILE A 164 1.93 -27.43 11.61
#